data_AF-E9EAR2-F1
#
_entry.id   AF-E9EAR2-F1
#
_cell.length_a   1.000
_cell.length_b   1.000
_cell.length_c   1.000
_cell.angle_alpha   90.00
_cell.angle_beta   90.00
_cell.angle_gamma   90.00
#
_symmetry.space_group_name_H-M   'P 1'
#
loop_
_entity.id
_entity.type
_entity.pdbx_description
1 polymer ?
#
loop_
_entity_poly.entity_id
_entity_poly.type
_entity_poly.pdbx_seq_one_letter_code
_entity_poly.pdbx_strand_id
1 'polypeptide(L)'
;MKFLPYALAISMANVIHAGVLYGRDEPLRQCAEPPPSEEFLNFSKELNTSSTLITRQQPGNLNFQVYTHVVYFDQTVKGGYLTEDIIKTGMDVMNRYYSRSGITFTHVSNDYTQHPAWARGQDQMGMKAKLRRGNYADLNLYYVAFIPGPAADGSASAGICWLPVPRRDGRVSQEELIRDGCMMLAETAHPRYPNDMTTTHEVGHWLGLLHTFEGNACAEGDTIDDTFPQQEPTQRCERVQHKFQDGRAAVRACNNWYPSNMFNIMDYSSCSREFSPGQEQRMQYWAQVRRQIGGPSNPNPNPNPPRPENPNPNPPNPENPNPPPPPPPTDNGVANIWEQCGGMGWNGPTACAQGLVCQKMGEWYSQCRP
;
A
#
# COMPACT_ATOMS: atom_id res chain seq x y z
N MET A 1 32.63 -70.25 -8.60
CA MET A 1 32.86 -68.81 -8.91
C MET A 1 31.63 -68.25 -9.61
N LYS A 2 30.75 -67.56 -8.88
CA LYS A 2 29.85 -66.52 -9.42
C LYS A 2 29.58 -65.52 -8.29
N PHE A 3 30.10 -64.32 -8.48
CA PHE A 3 29.85 -63.13 -7.67
C PHE A 3 28.40 -62.66 -7.90
N LEU A 4 27.68 -62.30 -6.84
CA LEU A 4 26.50 -61.44 -6.94
C LEU A 4 26.70 -60.24 -5.99
N PRO A 5 26.76 -58.99 -6.50
CA PRO A 5 26.85 -57.80 -5.68
C PRO A 5 25.46 -57.20 -5.37
N TYR A 6 25.38 -56.60 -4.18
CA TYR A 6 24.57 -55.44 -3.74
C TYR A 6 23.19 -55.17 -4.35
N ALA A 7 22.18 -55.05 -3.47
CA ALA A 7 21.37 -53.83 -3.35
C ALA A 7 20.62 -53.82 -2.01
N LEU A 8 21.09 -53.01 -1.06
CA LEU A 8 20.31 -52.63 0.13
C LEU A 8 19.34 -51.52 -0.33
N ALA A 9 18.04 -51.84 -0.43
CA ALA A 9 17.02 -50.84 -0.71
C ALA A 9 16.79 -50.01 0.56
N ILE A 10 17.36 -48.81 0.63
CA ILE A 10 17.00 -47.81 1.63
C ILE A 10 15.68 -47.19 1.17
N SER A 11 14.58 -47.56 1.81
CA SER A 11 13.29 -46.89 1.62
C SER A 11 13.36 -45.48 2.21
N MET A 12 13.61 -44.47 1.36
CA MET A 12 13.35 -43.08 1.73
C MET A 12 11.83 -42.87 1.73
N ALA A 13 11.23 -42.91 2.91
CA ALA A 13 9.89 -42.40 3.11
C ALA A 13 9.94 -40.87 2.94
N ASN A 14 9.58 -40.39 1.76
CA ASN A 14 9.28 -38.97 1.57
C ASN A 14 8.03 -38.65 2.38
N VAL A 15 8.22 -38.01 3.53
CA VAL A 15 7.13 -37.38 4.26
C VAL A 15 6.72 -36.14 3.46
N ILE A 16 5.75 -36.31 2.57
CA ILE A 16 5.02 -35.18 1.98
C ILE A 16 4.20 -34.59 3.14
N HIS A 17 4.71 -33.54 3.78
CA HIS A 17 3.86 -32.63 4.53
C HIS A 17 2.98 -31.90 3.50
N ALA A 18 1.85 -32.51 3.17
CA ALA A 18 0.75 -31.78 2.57
C ALA A 18 0.23 -30.82 3.65
N GLY A 19 0.83 -29.62 3.69
CA GLY A 19 0.27 -28.52 4.46
C GLY A 19 -1.15 -28.32 3.99
N VAL A 20 -2.12 -28.57 4.87
CA VAL A 20 -3.53 -28.26 4.63
C VAL A 20 -3.57 -26.75 4.34
N LEU A 21 -3.83 -26.39 3.08
CA LEU A 21 -4.11 -25.04 2.67
C LEU A 21 -5.43 -24.64 3.34
N TYR A 22 -5.35 -24.01 4.51
CA TYR A 22 -6.50 -23.30 5.07
C TYR A 22 -6.71 -22.05 4.23
N GLY A 23 -7.41 -22.20 3.10
CA GLY A 23 -8.01 -21.08 2.40
C GLY A 23 -8.93 -20.35 3.36
N ARG A 24 -8.89 -19.02 3.36
CA ARG A 24 -9.82 -18.22 4.17
C ARG A 24 -11.25 -18.53 3.69
N ASP A 25 -12.12 -18.99 4.59
CA ASP A 25 -13.56 -19.15 4.30
C ASP A 25 -14.25 -17.77 4.14
N GLU A 26 -13.61 -16.70 4.61
CA GLU A 26 -14.05 -15.33 4.41
C GLU A 26 -13.63 -14.79 3.03
N PRO A 27 -14.46 -13.93 2.38
CA PRO A 27 -14.05 -13.19 1.19
C PRO A 27 -12.75 -12.40 1.46
N LEU A 28 -11.94 -12.20 0.42
CA LEU A 28 -10.82 -11.27 0.53
C LEU A 28 -11.39 -9.87 0.80
N ARG A 29 -10.86 -9.21 1.83
CA ARG A 29 -11.22 -7.82 2.13
C ARG A 29 -10.66 -6.95 1.01
N GLN A 30 -11.43 -5.94 0.61
CA GLN A 30 -11.01 -5.01 -0.45
C GLN A 30 -9.84 -4.14 0.03
N CYS A 31 -9.02 -3.66 -0.90
CA CYS A 31 -8.12 -2.54 -0.67
C CYS A 31 -8.92 -1.22 -0.62
N ALA A 32 -8.44 -0.26 0.17
CA ALA A 32 -9.02 1.07 0.35
C ALA A 32 -8.37 2.15 -0.54
N GLU A 33 -7.57 1.79 -1.55
CA GLU A 33 -6.89 2.76 -2.38
C GLU A 33 -7.89 3.70 -3.09
N PRO A 34 -7.74 5.03 -2.97
CA PRO A 34 -8.59 5.97 -3.69
C PRO A 34 -8.37 5.89 -5.21
N PRO A 35 -9.35 6.34 -6.02
CA PRO A 35 -9.17 6.44 -7.46
C PRO A 35 -7.91 7.27 -7.82
N PRO A 36 -7.15 6.87 -8.86
CA PRO A 36 -5.97 7.61 -9.28
C PRO A 36 -6.32 9.01 -9.77
N SER A 37 -5.43 9.98 -9.52
CA SER A 37 -5.59 11.32 -10.08
C SER A 37 -5.35 11.34 -11.58
N GLU A 38 -5.96 12.31 -12.28
CA GLU A 38 -5.70 12.50 -13.71
C GLU A 38 -4.22 12.78 -14.01
N GLU A 39 -3.55 13.53 -13.12
CA GLU A 39 -2.11 13.80 -13.21
C GLU A 39 -1.30 12.50 -13.15
N PHE A 40 -1.65 11.58 -12.24
CA PHE A 40 -1.00 10.27 -12.13
C PHE A 40 -1.21 9.43 -13.39
N LEU A 41 -2.44 9.38 -13.92
CA LEU A 41 -2.77 8.63 -15.14
C LEU A 41 -2.00 9.16 -16.35
N ASN A 42 -1.96 10.47 -16.53
CA ASN A 42 -1.27 11.10 -17.65
C ASN A 42 0.25 10.86 -17.57
N PHE A 43 0.84 11.04 -16.39
CA PHE A 43 2.26 10.77 -16.18
C PHE A 43 2.60 9.28 -16.40
N SER A 44 1.76 8.38 -15.89
CA SER A 44 1.90 6.93 -16.08
C SER A 44 1.90 6.50 -17.55
N LYS A 45 1.04 7.10 -18.38
CA LYS A 45 1.01 6.84 -19.83
C LYS A 45 2.27 7.36 -20.53
N GLU A 46 2.77 8.52 -20.12
CA GLU A 46 4.02 9.06 -20.65
C GLU A 46 5.21 8.15 -20.33
N LEU A 47 5.25 7.51 -19.15
CA LEU A 47 6.29 6.55 -18.80
C LEU A 47 6.29 5.33 -19.74
N ASN A 48 5.11 4.84 -20.15
CA ASN A 48 5.01 3.73 -21.11
C ASN A 48 5.57 4.12 -22.49
N THR A 49 5.35 5.37 -22.93
CA THR A 49 5.80 5.85 -24.26
C THR A 49 7.24 6.35 -24.28
N SER A 50 7.75 6.84 -23.13
CA SER A 50 9.10 7.42 -22.97
C SER A 50 10.19 6.38 -22.67
N SER A 51 9.90 5.10 -22.91
CA SER A 51 10.76 3.92 -22.69
C SER A 51 12.15 3.98 -23.35
N THR A 52 12.45 5.02 -24.13
CA THR A 52 13.76 5.29 -24.76
C THR A 52 14.67 6.25 -23.99
N LEU A 53 14.15 7.07 -23.07
CA LEU A 53 14.95 8.10 -22.38
C LEU A 53 15.50 7.64 -21.03
N ILE A 54 14.78 6.79 -20.30
CA ILE A 54 15.19 6.32 -18.98
C ILE A 54 16.04 5.03 -19.04
N THR A 55 15.86 4.21 -20.09
CA THR A 55 16.68 3.02 -20.39
C THR A 55 18.17 3.32 -20.68
N ARG A 56 18.55 4.58 -20.85
CA ARG A 56 19.96 4.98 -21.02
C ARG A 56 20.73 5.08 -19.71
N GLN A 57 20.04 5.17 -18.57
CA GLN A 57 20.67 4.91 -17.27
C GLN A 57 20.52 3.42 -17.00
N GLN A 58 21.65 2.72 -16.94
CA GLN A 58 21.71 1.36 -16.37
C GLN A 58 20.84 1.35 -15.11
N PRO A 59 19.88 0.43 -14.96
CA PRO A 59 19.09 0.37 -13.74
C PRO A 59 20.08 0.09 -12.61
N GLY A 60 20.50 1.16 -11.90
CA GLY A 60 21.21 1.03 -10.65
C GLY A 60 20.37 0.15 -9.74
N ASN A 61 21.02 -0.55 -8.81
CA ASN A 61 20.34 -1.42 -7.86
C ASN A 61 19.09 -0.73 -7.28
N LEU A 62 17.89 -1.17 -7.69
CA LEU A 62 16.60 -0.62 -7.25
C LEU A 62 16.27 -1.22 -5.88
N ASN A 63 17.12 -0.91 -4.91
CA ASN A 63 16.98 -1.32 -3.53
C ASN A 63 16.32 -0.21 -2.71
N PHE A 64 15.29 -0.59 -1.96
CA PHE A 64 14.54 0.31 -1.09
C PHE A 64 14.68 -0.14 0.36
N GLN A 65 14.98 0.79 1.25
CA GLN A 65 14.97 0.53 2.69
C GLN A 65 13.53 0.40 3.17
N VAL A 66 13.25 -0.57 4.04
CA VAL A 66 11.92 -0.79 4.60
C VAL A 66 11.91 -0.60 6.11
N TYR A 67 11.01 0.26 6.56
CA TYR A 67 10.69 0.51 7.96
C TYR A 67 9.31 -0.06 8.26
N THR A 68 9.22 -0.93 9.27
CA THR A 68 7.96 -1.53 9.69
C THR A 68 7.50 -0.95 11.02
N HIS A 69 6.26 -0.50 11.07
CA HIS A 69 5.61 0.10 12.22
C HIS A 69 4.43 -0.78 12.64
N VAL A 70 4.57 -1.48 13.77
CA VAL A 70 3.51 -2.31 14.35
C VAL A 70 2.74 -1.45 15.35
N VAL A 71 1.50 -1.09 15.01
CA VAL A 71 0.67 -0.20 15.82
C VAL A 71 -0.54 -0.97 16.34
N TYR A 72 -0.56 -1.19 17.64
CA TYR A 72 -1.46 -2.17 18.26
C TYR A 72 -2.20 -1.61 19.48
N PHE A 73 -3.33 -2.21 19.83
CA PHE A 73 -4.04 -1.93 21.08
C PHE A 73 -3.86 -3.04 22.13
N ASP A 74 -3.65 -4.28 21.69
CA ASP A 74 -3.23 -5.41 22.51
C ASP A 74 -2.24 -6.31 21.74
N GLN A 75 -1.57 -7.23 22.44
CA GLN A 75 -0.51 -8.08 21.86
C GLN A 75 -1.06 -9.31 21.12
N THR A 76 -2.15 -9.15 20.38
CA THR A 76 -2.70 -10.16 19.47
C THR A 76 -2.64 -9.66 18.04
N VAL A 77 -2.66 -10.57 17.06
CA VAL A 77 -2.72 -10.18 15.63
C VAL A 77 -3.97 -9.36 15.35
N LYS A 78 -5.12 -9.74 15.92
CA LYS A 78 -6.36 -8.97 15.83
C LYS A 78 -6.25 -7.59 16.50
N GLY A 79 -5.40 -7.46 17.51
CA GLY A 79 -5.04 -6.21 18.17
C GLY A 79 -4.06 -5.33 17.40
N GLY A 80 -3.55 -5.78 16.25
CA GLY A 80 -2.57 -5.08 15.43
C GLY A 80 -1.11 -5.52 15.66
N TYR A 81 -0.86 -6.47 16.56
CA TYR A 81 0.50 -6.89 16.92
C TYR A 81 1.01 -8.03 16.03
N LEU A 82 2.16 -7.83 15.38
CA LEU A 82 2.88 -8.84 14.61
C LEU A 82 4.25 -9.09 15.25
N THR A 83 4.68 -10.34 15.33
CA THR A 83 6.04 -10.67 15.75
C THR A 83 7.04 -10.43 14.63
N GLU A 84 8.33 -10.35 14.97
CA GLU A 84 9.40 -10.18 13.98
C GLU A 84 9.44 -11.31 12.95
N ASP A 85 9.16 -12.55 13.36
CA ASP A 85 9.10 -13.70 12.44
C ASP A 85 8.00 -13.56 11.39
N ILE A 86 6.86 -12.99 11.77
CA ILE A 86 5.76 -12.71 10.83
C ILE A 86 6.20 -11.66 9.82
N ILE A 87 6.79 -10.57 10.31
CA ILE A 87 7.27 -9.47 9.47
C ILE A 87 8.34 -9.97 8.50
N LYS A 88 9.30 -10.78 8.99
CA LYS A 88 10.35 -11.37 8.17
C LYS A 88 9.77 -12.27 7.08
N THR A 89 8.80 -13.13 7.42
CA THR A 89 8.14 -14.00 6.44
C THR A 89 7.45 -13.19 5.35
N GLY A 90 6.72 -12.13 5.73
CA GLY A 90 6.11 -11.21 4.77
C GLY A 90 7.12 -10.51 3.87
N MET A 91 8.26 -10.10 4.43
CA MET A 91 9.37 -9.49 3.68
C MET A 91 10.00 -10.44 2.67
N ASP A 92 10.18 -11.72 3.05
CA ASP A 92 10.70 -12.76 2.17
C ASP A 92 9.74 -13.05 1.00
N VAL A 93 8.43 -13.09 1.28
CA VAL A 93 7.38 -13.22 0.25
C VAL A 93 7.40 -12.02 -0.70
N MET A 94 7.41 -10.80 -0.17
CA MET A 94 7.44 -9.58 -0.97
C MET A 94 8.67 -9.57 -1.89
N ASN A 95 9.88 -9.73 -1.35
CA ASN A 95 11.11 -9.75 -2.15
C ASN A 95 11.10 -10.83 -3.24
N ARG A 96 10.52 -12.00 -2.98
CA ARG A 96 10.39 -13.06 -3.99
C ARG A 96 9.63 -12.57 -5.23
N TYR A 97 8.48 -11.91 -5.06
CA TYR A 97 7.63 -11.49 -6.18
C TYR A 97 8.15 -10.26 -6.92
N TYR A 98 8.90 -9.38 -6.26
CA TYR A 98 9.55 -8.23 -6.90
C TYR A 98 10.89 -8.56 -7.56
N SER A 99 11.52 -9.69 -7.23
CA SER A 99 12.85 -10.02 -7.76
C SER A 99 12.93 -10.04 -9.29
N ARG A 100 11.85 -10.44 -9.99
CA ARG A 100 11.82 -10.49 -11.46
C ARG A 100 11.84 -9.10 -12.11
N SER A 101 11.34 -8.07 -11.42
CA SER A 101 11.47 -6.67 -11.86
C SER A 101 12.80 -6.04 -11.48
N GLY A 102 13.71 -6.76 -10.81
CA GLY A 102 14.99 -6.23 -10.35
C GLY A 102 14.87 -5.25 -9.17
N ILE A 103 13.69 -5.18 -8.53
CA ILE A 103 13.44 -4.38 -7.34
C ILE A 103 13.68 -5.25 -6.10
N THR A 104 14.38 -4.70 -5.12
CA THR A 104 14.66 -5.37 -3.85
C THR A 104 14.36 -4.47 -2.66
N PHE A 105 14.05 -5.10 -1.54
CA PHE A 105 13.67 -4.42 -0.30
C PHE A 105 14.56 -4.90 0.84
N THR A 106 15.31 -3.96 1.43
CA THR A 106 16.15 -4.22 2.60
C THR A 106 15.38 -3.81 3.84
N HIS A 107 14.98 -4.78 4.65
CA HIS A 107 14.37 -4.49 5.95
C HIS A 107 15.40 -3.87 6.91
N VAL A 108 15.04 -2.73 7.51
CA VAL A 108 15.95 -1.95 8.37
C VAL A 108 15.57 -2.02 9.83
N SER A 109 14.29 -1.84 10.16
CA SER A 109 13.83 -1.87 11.55
C SER A 109 12.36 -2.21 11.67
N ASN A 110 12.03 -2.72 12.86
CA ASN A 110 10.67 -2.79 13.38
C ASN A 110 10.54 -1.81 14.56
N ASP A 111 9.47 -1.03 14.60
CA ASP A 111 9.04 -0.38 15.83
C ASP A 111 7.63 -0.80 16.23
N TYR A 112 7.37 -0.71 17.53
CA TYR A 112 6.18 -1.22 18.18
C TYR A 112 5.55 -0.11 19.00
N THR A 113 4.35 0.31 18.60
CA THR A 113 3.64 1.43 19.22
C THR A 113 2.29 0.95 19.74
N GLN A 114 2.14 0.87 21.07
CA GLN A 114 0.84 0.60 21.67
C GLN A 114 0.02 1.90 21.70
N HIS A 115 -0.90 2.06 20.75
CA HIS A 115 -1.72 3.26 20.64
C HIS A 115 -3.13 2.94 20.13
N PRO A 116 -4.12 2.78 21.03
CA PRO A 116 -5.41 2.20 20.67
C PRO A 116 -6.25 2.97 19.65
N ALA A 117 -6.08 4.29 19.52
CA ALA A 117 -6.80 5.08 18.52
C ALA A 117 -6.20 4.85 17.11
N TRP A 118 -4.90 5.06 16.96
CA TRP A 118 -4.13 4.75 15.74
C TRP A 118 -4.29 3.31 15.26
N ALA A 119 -4.20 2.33 16.17
CA ALA A 119 -4.40 0.92 15.84
C ALA A 119 -5.79 0.64 15.25
N ARG A 120 -6.79 1.48 15.58
CA ARG A 120 -8.16 1.41 15.05
C ARG A 120 -8.39 2.35 13.85
N GLY A 121 -7.32 2.83 13.21
CA GLY A 121 -7.37 3.64 12.00
C GLY A 121 -7.74 5.11 12.21
N GLN A 122 -7.76 5.60 13.45
CA GLN A 122 -7.97 7.01 13.76
C GLN A 122 -6.64 7.78 13.63
N ASP A 123 -6.70 9.05 13.21
CA ASP A 123 -5.52 9.94 13.12
C ASP A 123 -4.33 9.36 12.33
N GLN A 124 -4.60 8.89 11.10
CA GLN A 124 -3.58 8.28 10.25
C GLN A 124 -2.43 9.24 9.92
N MET A 125 -2.74 10.51 9.64
CA MET A 125 -1.71 11.52 9.35
C MET A 125 -0.86 11.82 10.58
N GLY A 126 -1.44 11.97 11.78
CA GLY A 126 -0.66 12.17 13.01
C GLY A 126 0.22 10.96 13.35
N MET A 127 -0.31 9.75 13.17
CA MET A 127 0.47 8.52 13.31
C MET A 127 1.67 8.51 12.34
N LYS A 128 1.44 8.69 11.04
CA LYS A 128 2.50 8.67 10.04
C LYS A 128 3.50 9.81 10.22
N ALA A 129 3.04 11.01 10.60
CA ALA A 129 3.90 12.14 10.92
C ALA A 129 4.90 11.82 12.03
N LYS A 130 4.46 11.00 13.00
CA LYS A 130 5.27 10.61 14.16
C LYS A 130 6.21 9.44 13.87
N LEU A 131 5.76 8.47 13.09
CA LEU A 131 6.42 7.17 12.96
C LEU A 131 7.27 7.04 11.70
N ARG A 132 6.91 7.73 10.60
CA ARG A 132 7.61 7.61 9.32
C ARG A 132 9.12 7.83 9.50
N ARG A 133 9.91 7.00 8.82
CA ARG A 133 11.36 7.10 8.73
C ARG A 133 11.80 7.24 7.27
N GLY A 134 12.98 7.81 7.08
CA GLY A 134 13.61 7.90 5.77
C GLY A 134 13.06 9.01 4.87
N ASN A 135 13.48 8.99 3.62
CA ASN A 135 13.07 9.93 2.56
C ASN A 135 11.97 9.30 1.68
N TYR A 136 11.66 9.91 0.53
CA TYR A 136 10.62 9.43 -0.38
C TYR A 136 10.96 8.10 -1.11
N ALA A 137 12.23 7.72 -1.10
CA ALA A 137 12.73 6.44 -1.60
C ALA A 137 12.85 5.37 -0.51
N ASP A 138 12.22 5.57 0.65
CA ASP A 138 12.18 4.57 1.72
C ASP A 138 10.73 4.15 1.97
N LEU A 139 10.48 2.85 1.97
CA LEU A 139 9.17 2.25 2.14
C LEU A 139 8.82 2.15 3.63
N ASN A 140 7.71 2.75 4.02
CA ASN A 140 7.18 2.64 5.37
C ASN A 140 5.92 1.77 5.35
N LEU A 141 5.94 0.68 6.13
CA LEU A 141 4.88 -0.31 6.25
C LEU A 141 4.25 -0.21 7.63
N TYR A 142 2.96 0.03 7.72
CA TYR A 142 2.23 0.17 8.98
C TYR A 142 1.25 -0.99 9.14
N TYR A 143 1.45 -1.83 10.14
CA TYR A 143 0.49 -2.89 10.47
C TYR A 143 -0.42 -2.43 11.61
N VAL A 144 -1.73 -2.43 11.36
CA VAL A 144 -2.76 -1.94 12.28
C VAL A 144 -3.86 -2.96 12.50
N ALA A 145 -4.70 -2.76 13.51
CA ALA A 145 -5.82 -3.64 13.83
C ALA A 145 -7.07 -3.38 12.98
N PHE A 146 -7.21 -2.16 12.45
CA PHE A 146 -8.36 -1.78 11.62
C PHE A 146 -7.95 -0.68 10.64
N ILE A 147 -8.34 -0.85 9.38
CA ILE A 147 -8.28 0.18 8.35
C ILE A 147 -9.73 0.45 7.95
N PRO A 148 -10.24 1.69 8.07
CA PRO A 148 -11.57 2.03 7.59
C PRO A 148 -11.69 1.67 6.10
N GLY A 149 -12.62 0.78 5.76
CA GLY A 149 -12.85 0.41 4.37
C GLY A 149 -13.77 1.38 3.63
N PRO A 150 -13.78 1.34 2.29
CA PRO A 150 -14.68 2.15 1.47
C PRO A 150 -16.12 1.62 1.47
N ALA A 151 -16.33 0.39 1.96
CA ALA A 151 -17.63 -0.25 1.98
C ALA A 151 -18.57 0.43 2.99
N ALA A 152 -19.79 0.73 2.54
CA ALA A 152 -20.83 1.39 3.34
C ALA A 152 -21.26 0.58 4.58
N ASP A 153 -20.89 -0.69 4.67
CA ASP A 153 -21.18 -1.59 5.79
C ASP A 153 -20.21 -1.42 6.98
N GLY A 154 -19.19 -0.55 6.85
CA GLY A 154 -18.20 -0.31 7.89
C GLY A 154 -17.17 -1.43 8.02
N SER A 155 -17.09 -2.34 7.05
CA SER A 155 -16.06 -3.39 7.02
C SER A 155 -14.66 -2.79 6.86
N ALA A 156 -13.66 -3.50 7.41
CA ALA A 156 -12.27 -3.08 7.32
C ALA A 156 -11.70 -3.40 5.93
N SER A 157 -10.83 -2.53 5.41
CA SER A 157 -9.99 -2.88 4.26
C SER A 157 -8.83 -3.79 4.65
N ALA A 158 -8.34 -4.57 3.68
CA ALA A 158 -7.14 -5.39 3.82
C ALA A 158 -5.88 -4.51 3.94
N GLY A 159 -5.83 -3.44 3.13
CA GLY A 159 -4.73 -2.50 3.07
C GLY A 159 -5.14 -1.21 2.35
N ILE A 160 -4.22 -0.25 2.37
CA ILE A 160 -4.23 0.97 1.56
C ILE A 160 -2.78 1.40 1.32
N CYS A 161 -2.44 1.84 0.11
CA CYS A 161 -1.11 2.35 -0.15
C CYS A 161 -1.07 3.39 -1.25
N TRP A 162 -0.72 4.60 -0.84
CA TRP A 162 -0.67 5.79 -1.67
C TRP A 162 0.24 5.61 -2.89
N LEU A 163 -0.37 5.85 -4.05
CA LEU A 163 0.30 5.96 -5.33
C LEU A 163 1.43 7.00 -5.31
N PRO A 164 2.51 6.80 -6.11
CA PRO A 164 3.55 7.78 -6.32
C PRO A 164 3.03 9.15 -6.79
N VAL A 165 3.71 10.23 -6.39
CA VAL A 165 3.40 11.55 -6.93
C VAL A 165 4.04 11.73 -8.32
N PRO A 166 3.30 12.23 -9.32
CA PRO A 166 3.78 12.42 -10.70
C PRO A 166 4.61 13.71 -10.87
N ARG A 167 5.63 13.93 -10.04
CA ARG A 167 6.37 15.21 -9.97
C ARG A 167 7.64 15.21 -10.81
N ARG A 168 7.69 16.08 -11.84
CA ARG A 168 8.88 16.30 -12.69
C ARG A 168 9.96 17.18 -12.06
N ASP A 169 9.60 17.99 -11.08
CA ASP A 169 10.53 18.88 -10.38
C ASP A 169 11.35 18.16 -9.30
N GLY A 170 11.09 16.86 -9.10
CA GLY A 170 11.82 16.01 -8.17
C GLY A 170 11.50 16.30 -6.70
N ARG A 171 10.38 16.98 -6.39
CA ARG A 171 10.05 17.40 -5.03
C ARG A 171 8.72 16.82 -4.57
N VAL A 172 8.63 16.55 -3.27
CA VAL A 172 7.40 16.24 -2.54
C VAL A 172 7.23 17.25 -1.44
N SER A 173 6.00 17.71 -1.22
CA SER A 173 5.63 18.43 -0.02
C SER A 173 5.78 17.55 1.20
N GLN A 174 5.87 18.19 2.38
CA GLN A 174 5.98 17.45 3.63
C GLN A 174 4.72 16.60 3.86
N GLU A 175 3.53 17.11 3.55
CA GLU A 175 2.27 16.38 3.67
C GLU A 175 2.21 15.14 2.76
N GLU A 176 2.64 15.25 1.49
CA GLU A 176 2.76 14.10 0.58
C GLU A 176 3.74 13.06 1.14
N LEU A 177 4.86 13.50 1.71
CA LEU A 177 5.85 12.62 2.32
C LEU A 177 5.30 11.90 3.56
N ILE A 178 4.59 12.61 4.45
CA ILE A 178 3.93 11.99 5.62
C ILE A 178 2.93 10.95 5.15
N ARG A 179 2.13 11.27 4.13
CA ARG A 179 1.06 10.42 3.64
C ARG A 179 1.58 9.14 2.98
N ASP A 180 2.71 9.19 2.30
CA ASP A 180 3.32 8.06 1.59
C ASP A 180 3.58 6.81 2.48
N GLY A 181 3.58 5.63 1.86
CA GLY A 181 3.81 4.33 2.50
C GLY A 181 2.53 3.55 2.80
N CYS A 182 2.60 2.24 2.97
CA CYS A 182 1.42 1.36 2.98
C CYS A 182 0.92 1.06 4.39
N MET A 183 -0.39 1.04 4.58
CA MET A 183 -1.03 0.50 5.78
C MET A 183 -1.67 -0.86 5.45
N MET A 184 -1.43 -1.86 6.30
CA MET A 184 -2.02 -3.19 6.16
C MET A 184 -2.70 -3.60 7.46
N LEU A 185 -3.78 -4.35 7.33
CA LEU A 185 -4.41 -5.00 8.45
C LEU A 185 -3.51 -6.14 8.95
N ALA A 186 -3.13 -6.15 10.22
CA ALA A 186 -2.24 -7.18 10.77
C ALA A 186 -2.76 -8.61 10.54
N GLU A 187 -4.08 -8.83 10.49
CA GLU A 187 -4.67 -10.14 10.20
C GLU A 187 -4.33 -10.70 8.81
N THR A 188 -3.95 -9.89 7.84
CA THR A 188 -3.55 -10.36 6.50
C THR A 188 -2.12 -10.92 6.49
N ALA A 189 -1.26 -10.47 7.41
CA ALA A 189 0.08 -11.01 7.59
C ALA A 189 0.12 -12.30 8.44
N HIS A 190 -1.02 -12.79 8.92
CA HIS A 190 -1.06 -13.91 9.86
C HIS A 190 -0.48 -15.21 9.23
N PRO A 191 0.43 -15.95 9.92
CA PRO A 191 1.11 -17.15 9.40
C PRO A 191 0.21 -18.27 8.86
N ARG A 192 -1.04 -18.31 9.32
CA ARG A 192 -2.08 -19.21 8.80
C ARG A 192 -2.36 -19.00 7.32
N TYR A 193 -2.06 -17.82 6.79
CA TYR A 193 -2.25 -17.44 5.39
C TYR A 193 -0.90 -17.07 4.77
N PRO A 194 0.05 -18.02 4.65
CA PRO A 194 1.41 -17.73 4.18
C PRO A 194 1.47 -17.29 2.70
N ASN A 195 0.36 -17.43 1.97
CA ASN A 195 0.22 -17.00 0.58
C ASN A 195 -0.64 -15.73 0.44
N ASP A 196 -0.97 -15.05 1.54
CA ASP A 196 -1.68 -13.78 1.47
C ASP A 196 -0.76 -12.75 0.79
N MET A 197 -1.27 -12.15 -0.29
CA MET A 197 -0.52 -11.20 -1.12
C MET A 197 -0.77 -9.75 -0.73
N THR A 198 -1.50 -9.45 0.36
CA THR A 198 -1.92 -8.08 0.70
C THR A 198 -0.72 -7.12 0.72
N THR A 199 0.34 -7.39 1.47
CA THR A 199 1.51 -6.49 1.48
C THR A 199 2.13 -6.33 0.09
N THR A 200 2.22 -7.41 -0.69
CA THR A 200 2.75 -7.38 -2.06
C THR A 200 1.84 -6.60 -3.01
N HIS A 201 0.53 -6.66 -2.83
CA HIS A 201 -0.47 -5.90 -3.57
C HIS A 201 -0.36 -4.41 -3.26
N GLU A 202 -0.35 -4.05 -1.98
CA GLU A 202 -0.24 -2.66 -1.53
C GLU A 202 1.06 -2.01 -2.00
N VAL A 203 2.19 -2.73 -1.93
CA VAL A 203 3.47 -2.22 -2.45
C VAL A 203 3.45 -2.10 -3.98
N GLY A 204 2.56 -2.81 -4.68
CA GLY A 204 2.28 -2.63 -6.10
C GLY A 204 1.74 -1.24 -6.37
N HIS A 205 0.77 -0.77 -5.57
CA HIS A 205 0.29 0.61 -5.60
C HIS A 205 1.40 1.61 -5.23
N TRP A 206 2.20 1.31 -4.21
CA TRP A 206 3.37 2.14 -3.91
C TRP A 206 4.31 2.29 -5.10
N LEU A 207 4.40 1.28 -5.98
CA LEU A 207 5.18 1.31 -7.23
C LEU A 207 4.35 1.69 -8.46
N GLY A 208 3.17 2.29 -8.25
CA GLY A 208 2.34 2.90 -9.28
C GLY A 208 1.62 1.91 -10.20
N LEU A 209 1.32 0.71 -9.68
CA LEU A 209 0.35 -0.18 -10.31
C LEU A 209 -1.06 0.17 -9.86
N LEU A 210 -2.01 0.04 -10.78
CA LEU A 210 -3.44 0.14 -10.51
C LEU A 210 -4.05 -1.26 -10.43
N HIS A 211 -5.26 -1.36 -9.90
CA HIS A 211 -6.01 -2.62 -9.96
C HIS A 211 -6.21 -3.04 -11.42
N THR A 212 -6.16 -4.34 -11.71
CA THR A 212 -6.42 -4.82 -13.10
C THR A 212 -7.84 -4.57 -13.59
N PHE A 213 -8.72 -4.10 -12.70
CA PHE A 213 -10.10 -3.73 -12.95
C PHE A 213 -10.37 -2.22 -12.74
N GLU A 214 -9.31 -1.42 -12.69
CA GLU A 214 -9.39 0.02 -12.48
C GLU A 214 -10.24 0.73 -13.56
N GLY A 215 -10.98 1.76 -13.15
CA GLY A 215 -11.74 2.61 -14.08
C GLY A 215 -12.74 1.84 -14.96
N ASN A 216 -13.28 0.71 -14.49
CA ASN A 216 -14.20 -0.16 -15.23
C ASN A 216 -13.58 -0.79 -16.51
N ALA A 217 -12.25 -0.73 -16.67
CA ALA A 217 -11.43 -1.32 -17.76
C ALA A 217 -11.83 -1.08 -19.23
N CYS A 218 -12.95 -0.41 -19.51
CA CYS A 218 -13.43 -0.14 -20.86
C CYS A 218 -13.12 1.27 -21.35
N ALA A 219 -12.44 2.06 -20.52
CA ALA A 219 -11.76 3.28 -20.90
C ALA A 219 -10.24 3.03 -20.83
N GLU A 220 -9.53 3.70 -19.94
CA GLU A 220 -8.07 3.63 -19.85
C GLU A 220 -7.56 2.44 -19.03
N GLY A 221 -8.44 1.81 -18.24
CA GLY A 221 -8.12 0.66 -17.40
C GLY A 221 -7.01 0.94 -16.39
N ASP A 222 -6.14 -0.05 -16.20
CA ASP A 222 -4.95 0.06 -15.35
C ASP A 222 -3.76 0.69 -16.09
N THR A 223 -3.94 1.09 -17.36
CA THR A 223 -2.93 1.66 -18.26
C THR A 223 -1.77 0.72 -18.61
N ILE A 224 -1.97 -0.59 -18.56
CA ILE A 224 -0.96 -1.61 -18.88
C ILE A 224 -1.46 -2.53 -19.99
N ASP A 225 -0.75 -2.56 -21.12
CA ASP A 225 -1.25 -3.21 -22.34
C ASP A 225 -1.35 -4.75 -22.24
N ASP A 226 -0.59 -5.38 -21.33
CA ASP A 226 -0.50 -6.83 -21.17
C ASP A 226 -1.32 -7.40 -20.00
N THR A 227 -2.14 -6.57 -19.36
CA THR A 227 -3.22 -7.00 -18.47
C THR A 227 -4.52 -6.98 -19.26
N PHE A 228 -5.34 -8.02 -19.09
CA PHE A 228 -6.59 -8.11 -19.86
C PHE A 228 -7.64 -7.14 -19.33
N PRO A 229 -8.53 -6.58 -20.17
CA PRO A 229 -9.66 -5.81 -19.68
C PRO A 229 -10.53 -6.63 -18.71
N GLN A 230 -10.82 -6.07 -17.54
CA GLN A 230 -11.65 -6.71 -16.51
C GLN A 230 -12.45 -5.66 -15.74
N GLN A 231 -13.76 -5.79 -15.60
CA GLN A 231 -14.59 -4.74 -14.97
C GLN A 231 -14.75 -4.93 -13.46
N GLU A 232 -14.56 -6.15 -12.97
CA GLU A 232 -14.77 -6.54 -11.57
C GLU A 232 -13.64 -7.48 -11.10
N PRO A 233 -13.24 -7.43 -9.82
CA PRO A 233 -12.22 -8.32 -9.29
C PRO A 233 -12.65 -9.79 -9.36
N THR A 234 -11.69 -10.68 -9.59
CA THR A 234 -11.87 -12.11 -9.34
C THR A 234 -11.67 -12.37 -7.85
N GLN A 235 -12.71 -12.81 -7.13
CA GLN A 235 -12.60 -13.09 -5.69
C GLN A 235 -11.99 -14.47 -5.40
N ARG A 236 -12.68 -15.53 -5.84
CA ARG A 236 -12.29 -16.93 -5.63
C ARG A 236 -12.05 -17.60 -6.97
N CYS A 237 -10.86 -18.15 -7.16
CA CYS A 237 -10.44 -18.69 -8.45
C CYS A 237 -11.26 -19.92 -8.85
N GLU A 238 -11.69 -20.72 -7.87
CA GLU A 238 -12.52 -21.90 -8.09
C GLU A 238 -13.94 -21.55 -8.52
N ARG A 239 -14.38 -20.30 -8.29
CA ARG A 239 -15.74 -19.84 -8.59
C ARG A 239 -15.88 -19.18 -9.96
N VAL A 240 -14.80 -19.03 -10.72
CA VAL A 240 -14.90 -18.50 -12.09
C VAL A 240 -15.55 -19.55 -12.99
N GLN A 241 -16.79 -19.28 -13.39
CA GLN A 241 -17.65 -20.24 -14.09
C GLN A 241 -17.26 -20.43 -15.55
N HIS A 242 -16.90 -19.34 -16.24
CA HIS A 242 -16.62 -19.38 -17.67
C HIS A 242 -15.15 -19.71 -17.94
N LYS A 243 -14.92 -20.53 -18.96
CA LYS A 243 -13.59 -20.92 -19.42
C LYS A 243 -13.56 -20.92 -20.95
N PHE A 244 -12.41 -20.56 -21.52
CA PHE A 244 -12.12 -20.80 -22.93
C PHE A 244 -11.92 -22.31 -23.19
N GLN A 245 -11.88 -22.69 -24.46
CA GLN A 245 -11.68 -24.09 -24.88
C GLN A 245 -10.35 -24.68 -24.39
N ASP A 246 -9.33 -23.83 -24.21
CA ASP A 246 -8.02 -24.21 -23.67
C ASP A 246 -8.01 -24.31 -22.13
N GLY A 247 -9.15 -24.12 -21.47
CA GLY A 247 -9.31 -24.23 -20.02
C GLY A 247 -8.96 -22.97 -19.24
N ARG A 248 -8.47 -21.90 -19.89
CA ARG A 248 -8.24 -20.61 -19.22
C ARG A 248 -9.57 -20.03 -18.75
N ALA A 249 -9.62 -19.56 -17.51
CA ALA A 249 -10.82 -18.92 -17.00
C ALA A 249 -11.06 -17.57 -17.71
N ALA A 250 -12.33 -17.27 -17.95
CA ALA A 250 -12.78 -16.16 -18.75
C ALA A 250 -13.71 -15.26 -17.95
N VAL A 251 -13.56 -13.96 -18.13
CA VAL A 251 -14.43 -12.92 -17.60
C VAL A 251 -14.98 -12.09 -18.75
N ARG A 252 -16.16 -11.50 -18.55
CA ARG A 252 -16.75 -10.59 -19.53
C ARG A 252 -16.35 -9.17 -19.19
N ALA A 253 -15.81 -8.46 -20.17
CA ALA A 253 -15.51 -7.04 -20.08
C ALA A 253 -15.78 -6.38 -21.44
N CYS A 254 -16.24 -5.13 -21.45
CA CYS A 254 -16.32 -4.32 -22.68
C CYS A 254 -17.05 -5.02 -23.86
N ASN A 255 -18.15 -5.71 -23.53
CA ASN A 255 -18.95 -6.52 -24.44
C ASN A 255 -18.25 -7.74 -25.09
N ASN A 256 -17.06 -8.12 -24.63
CA ASN A 256 -16.28 -9.26 -25.11
C ASN A 256 -15.86 -10.19 -23.96
N TRP A 257 -15.32 -11.37 -24.33
CA TRP A 257 -14.71 -12.31 -23.39
C TRP A 257 -13.19 -12.16 -23.39
N TYR A 258 -12.62 -12.06 -22.20
CA TYR A 258 -11.18 -11.97 -21.99
C TYR A 258 -10.71 -13.01 -20.97
N PRO A 259 -9.44 -13.44 -21.03
CA PRO A 259 -8.86 -14.20 -19.94
C PRO A 259 -8.93 -13.42 -18.64
N SER A 260 -9.28 -14.10 -17.55
CA SER A 260 -9.31 -13.51 -16.22
C SER A 260 -7.90 -13.16 -15.73
N ASN A 261 -7.76 -12.01 -15.08
CA ASN A 261 -6.53 -11.61 -14.42
C ASN A 261 -6.33 -12.25 -13.03
N MET A 262 -7.05 -13.32 -12.68
CA MET A 262 -7.06 -13.89 -11.32
C MET A 262 -5.69 -14.28 -10.73
N PHE A 263 -4.66 -14.46 -11.55
CA PHE A 263 -3.31 -14.76 -11.07
C PHE A 263 -2.49 -13.49 -10.84
N ASN A 264 -2.95 -12.35 -11.35
CA ASN A 264 -2.33 -11.06 -11.17
C ASN A 264 -2.41 -10.63 -9.70
N ILE A 265 -1.30 -10.14 -9.16
CA ILE A 265 -1.21 -9.63 -7.79
C ILE A 265 -2.10 -8.39 -7.59
N MET A 266 -2.36 -7.60 -8.63
CA MET A 266 -3.23 -6.41 -8.58
C MET A 266 -4.73 -6.72 -8.76
N ASP A 267 -5.13 -8.00 -8.75
CA ASP A 267 -6.53 -8.45 -8.64
C ASP A 267 -6.85 -8.77 -7.15
N TYR A 268 -8.12 -8.79 -6.74
CA TYR A 268 -8.53 -9.24 -5.39
C TYR A 268 -8.77 -10.75 -5.32
N SER A 269 -7.81 -11.49 -5.88
CA SER A 269 -7.95 -12.91 -6.12
C SER A 269 -7.21 -13.76 -5.10
N SER A 270 -7.91 -14.79 -4.61
CA SER A 270 -7.38 -15.81 -3.70
C SER A 270 -6.20 -16.64 -4.25
N CYS A 271 -5.89 -16.55 -5.55
CA CYS A 271 -4.80 -17.30 -6.17
C CYS A 271 -3.79 -16.42 -6.90
N SER A 272 -3.76 -15.13 -6.57
CA SER A 272 -2.79 -14.17 -7.07
C SER A 272 -1.35 -14.60 -6.75
N ARG A 273 -0.45 -14.43 -7.70
CA ARG A 273 0.95 -14.91 -7.64
C ARG A 273 1.88 -14.36 -8.72
N GLU A 274 1.45 -13.41 -9.56
CA GLU A 274 2.33 -12.86 -10.59
C GLU A 274 2.03 -11.40 -10.90
N PHE A 275 3.08 -10.68 -11.30
CA PHE A 275 2.93 -9.46 -12.08
C PHE A 275 3.07 -9.79 -13.56
N SER A 276 2.50 -8.98 -14.45
CA SER A 276 2.78 -9.05 -15.89
C SER A 276 4.13 -8.39 -16.22
N PRO A 277 4.78 -8.73 -17.36
CA PRO A 277 5.96 -8.01 -17.82
C PRO A 277 5.78 -6.49 -17.94
N GLY A 278 4.59 -6.01 -18.32
CA GLY A 278 4.25 -4.60 -18.39
C GLY A 278 4.17 -3.94 -17.01
N GLN A 279 3.58 -4.63 -16.02
CA GLN A 279 3.60 -4.20 -14.63
C GLN A 279 5.03 -4.09 -14.09
N GLU A 280 5.91 -5.04 -14.41
CA GLU A 280 7.31 -4.97 -13.98
C GLU A 280 8.04 -3.74 -14.50
N GLN A 281 7.85 -3.42 -15.78
CA GLN A 281 8.40 -2.21 -16.38
C GLN A 281 7.82 -0.96 -15.73
N ARG A 282 6.50 -0.92 -15.51
CA ARG A 282 5.85 0.21 -14.84
C ARG A 282 6.42 0.45 -13.44
N MET A 283 6.60 -0.62 -12.67
CA MET A 283 7.20 -0.55 -11.34
C MET A 283 8.65 -0.06 -11.39
N GLN A 284 9.44 -0.48 -12.37
CA GLN A 284 10.81 0.02 -12.56
C GLN A 284 10.85 1.53 -12.80
N TYR A 285 9.95 2.07 -13.64
CA TYR A 285 9.88 3.50 -13.89
C TYR A 285 9.51 4.28 -12.63
N TRP A 286 8.48 3.84 -11.90
CA TRP A 286 8.08 4.51 -10.66
C TRP A 286 9.12 4.36 -9.55
N ALA A 287 9.81 3.22 -9.47
CA ALA A 287 10.96 3.03 -8.60
C ALA A 287 12.06 4.06 -8.88
N GLN A 288 12.37 4.31 -10.15
CA GLN A 288 13.35 5.33 -10.53
C GLN A 288 12.88 6.74 -10.16
N VAL A 289 11.61 7.08 -10.39
CA VAL A 289 11.03 8.37 -9.98
C VAL A 289 11.14 8.56 -8.47
N ARG A 290 10.80 7.54 -7.67
CA ARG A 290 10.97 7.58 -6.21
C ARG A 290 12.41 7.82 -5.80
N ARG A 291 13.38 7.14 -6.43
CA ARG A 291 14.82 7.35 -6.18
C ARG A 291 15.29 8.74 -6.59
N GLN A 292 14.76 9.29 -7.69
CA GLN A 292 15.10 10.64 -8.14
C GLN A 292 14.59 11.70 -7.15
N ILE A 293 13.38 11.55 -6.63
CA ILE A 293 12.78 12.47 -5.65
C ILE A 293 13.43 12.31 -4.27
N GLY A 294 13.56 11.07 -3.78
CA GLY A 294 14.07 10.78 -2.44
C GLY A 294 15.58 10.94 -2.29
N GLY A 295 16.34 10.80 -3.39
CA GLY A 295 17.79 10.71 -3.34
C GLY A 295 18.28 9.36 -2.79
N PRO A 296 19.58 9.23 -2.45
CA PRO A 296 20.10 8.01 -1.86
C PRO A 296 19.46 7.74 -0.50
N SER A 297 19.00 6.51 -0.27
CA SER A 297 18.59 6.04 1.06
C SER A 297 19.75 6.19 2.05
N ASN A 298 19.48 6.71 3.25
CA ASN A 298 20.48 6.75 4.31
C ASN A 298 20.62 5.35 4.93
N PRO A 299 21.77 4.66 4.80
CA PRO A 299 21.93 3.29 5.30
C PRO A 299 21.92 3.20 6.83
N ASN A 300 22.04 4.34 7.52
CA ASN A 300 22.12 4.40 8.98
C ASN A 300 21.08 5.39 9.52
N PRO A 301 19.80 4.97 9.64
CA PRO A 301 18.81 5.78 10.29
C PRO A 301 19.21 5.87 11.76
N ASN A 302 19.49 7.08 12.24
CA ASN A 302 19.50 7.31 13.67
C ASN A 302 18.18 6.75 14.24
N PRO A 303 18.20 5.78 15.18
CA PRO A 303 16.99 5.17 15.71
C PRO A 303 16.00 6.19 16.28
N ASN A 304 16.52 7.38 16.62
CA ASN A 304 15.78 8.56 17.04
C ASN A 304 16.08 9.72 16.07
N PRO A 305 15.11 10.17 15.25
CA PRO A 305 15.19 11.53 14.71
C PRO A 305 15.33 12.50 15.90
N PRO A 306 15.98 13.67 15.75
CA PRO A 306 15.92 14.70 16.78
C PRO A 306 14.44 14.93 17.11
N ARG A 307 14.07 14.61 18.34
CA ARG A 307 12.77 14.97 18.90
C ARG A 307 12.64 16.48 18.69
N PRO A 308 11.51 17.01 18.17
CA PRO A 308 11.21 18.42 18.37
C PRO A 308 11.32 18.66 19.88
N GLU A 309 12.24 19.53 20.30
CA GLU A 309 12.46 19.80 21.71
C GLU A 309 11.11 20.09 22.35
N ASN A 310 10.77 19.31 23.39
CA ASN A 310 9.62 19.65 24.21
C ASN A 310 9.91 21.05 24.78
N PRO A 311 9.03 22.03 24.61
CA PRO A 311 9.18 23.28 25.34
C PRO A 311 9.21 22.95 26.83
N ASN A 312 10.30 23.36 27.48
CA ASN A 312 10.52 23.25 28.92
C ASN A 312 9.26 23.71 29.69
N PRO A 313 8.80 23.03 30.76
CA PRO A 313 7.53 23.35 31.42
C PRO A 313 7.46 24.68 32.18
N ASN A 314 8.45 25.56 32.04
CA ASN A 314 8.48 26.85 32.74
C ASN A 314 9.14 27.93 31.87
N PRO A 315 8.37 28.75 31.16
CA PRO A 315 8.83 30.05 30.70
C PRO A 315 8.68 31.10 31.83
N PRO A 316 9.64 32.03 32.00
CA PRO A 316 9.40 33.25 32.76
C PRO A 316 8.41 34.12 31.99
N ASN A 317 7.41 34.63 32.68
CA ASN A 317 6.36 35.53 32.19
C ASN A 317 6.94 36.75 31.44
N PRO A 318 6.49 37.03 30.20
CA PRO A 318 6.59 38.35 29.61
C PRO A 318 5.20 38.95 29.37
N GLU A 319 5.09 40.23 29.71
CA GLU A 319 3.91 41.06 29.64
C GLU A 319 3.26 41.11 28.24
N ASN A 320 1.94 41.20 28.28
CA ASN A 320 0.99 41.24 27.17
C ASN A 320 1.13 42.50 26.30
N PRO A 321 1.13 42.36 24.98
CA PRO A 321 0.18 43.12 24.19
C PRO A 321 -0.63 42.22 23.23
N ASN A 322 -1.95 42.42 23.23
CA ASN A 322 -2.93 41.65 22.46
C ASN A 322 -2.54 41.43 20.98
N PRO A 323 -2.74 40.23 20.41
CA PRO A 323 -2.58 39.99 18.99
C PRO A 323 -3.71 40.63 18.15
N PRO A 324 -3.41 41.07 16.91
CA PRO A 324 -4.42 41.63 16.00
C PRO A 324 -5.43 40.56 15.54
N PRO A 325 -6.66 40.98 15.18
CA PRO A 325 -7.71 40.05 14.75
C PRO A 325 -7.33 39.32 13.45
N PRO A 326 -7.76 38.06 13.28
CA PRO A 326 -7.45 37.26 12.09
C PRO A 326 -8.10 37.86 10.82
N PRO A 327 -7.45 37.69 9.65
CA PRO A 327 -8.02 38.12 8.37
C PRO A 327 -9.28 37.32 8.02
N PRO A 328 -10.21 37.90 7.23
CA PRO A 328 -11.46 37.25 6.85
C PRO A 328 -11.22 36.02 5.94
N PRO A 329 -12.11 35.00 5.97
CA PRO A 329 -11.92 33.78 5.20
C PRO A 329 -12.11 34.02 3.69
N THR A 330 -11.17 33.57 2.88
CA THR A 330 -11.33 33.49 1.42
C THR A 330 -12.15 32.27 1.06
N ASP A 331 -13.35 32.52 0.54
CA ASP A 331 -14.29 31.55 0.01
C ASP A 331 -13.67 30.75 -1.14
N ASN A 332 -13.44 29.46 -0.94
CA ASN A 332 -13.02 28.52 -1.98
C ASN A 332 -13.75 27.18 -1.79
N GLY A 333 -15.07 27.17 -1.98
CA GLY A 333 -15.84 25.95 -2.24
C GLY A 333 -16.21 25.08 -1.03
N VAL A 334 -16.84 23.93 -1.32
CA VAL A 334 -17.23 22.90 -0.35
C VAL A 334 -16.21 21.74 -0.37
N ALA A 335 -15.91 21.15 0.79
CA ALA A 335 -15.07 19.97 0.92
C ALA A 335 -15.86 18.70 0.56
N ASN A 336 -15.29 17.83 -0.27
CA ASN A 336 -15.86 16.55 -0.67
C ASN A 336 -15.77 15.50 0.46
N ILE A 337 -16.38 14.33 0.25
CA ILE A 337 -16.32 13.24 1.23
C ILE A 337 -14.87 12.91 1.60
N TRP A 338 -14.60 12.84 2.90
CA TRP A 338 -13.28 12.63 3.49
C TRP A 338 -12.27 13.78 3.38
N GLU A 339 -12.61 14.91 2.77
CA GLU A 339 -11.75 16.10 2.77
C GLU A 339 -11.83 16.87 4.09
N GLN A 340 -10.79 17.67 4.36
CA GLN A 340 -10.73 18.52 5.54
C GLN A 340 -11.72 19.68 5.41
N CYS A 341 -12.54 19.85 6.43
CA CYS A 341 -13.57 20.90 6.51
C CYS A 341 -13.39 21.81 7.73
N GLY A 342 -12.27 21.70 8.43
CA GLY A 342 -12.02 22.49 9.63
C GLY A 342 -10.80 22.03 10.41
N GLY A 343 -10.54 22.75 11.51
CA GLY A 343 -9.35 22.57 12.34
C GLY A 343 -8.67 23.91 12.62
N MET A 344 -7.99 24.03 13.75
CA MET A 344 -7.21 25.23 14.08
C MET A 344 -6.15 25.49 12.99
N GLY A 345 -6.11 26.71 12.45
CA GLY A 345 -5.20 27.10 11.37
C GLY A 345 -5.62 26.69 9.95
N TRP A 346 -6.78 26.03 9.78
CA TRP A 346 -7.31 25.67 8.47
C TRP A 346 -7.85 26.89 7.73
N ASN A 347 -7.42 27.08 6.48
CA ASN A 347 -7.82 28.18 5.60
C ASN A 347 -8.61 27.71 4.36
N GLY A 348 -8.99 26.43 4.29
CA GLY A 348 -9.76 25.86 3.17
C GLY A 348 -11.27 25.80 3.43
N PRO A 349 -12.02 25.00 2.65
CA PRO A 349 -13.46 24.83 2.81
C PRO A 349 -13.86 24.53 4.25
N THR A 350 -14.90 25.19 4.75
CA THR A 350 -15.49 24.89 6.08
C THR A 350 -16.87 24.23 6.00
N ALA A 351 -17.45 24.19 4.80
CA ALA A 351 -18.68 23.49 4.50
C ALA A 351 -18.39 22.22 3.69
N CYS A 352 -19.17 21.18 3.92
CA CYS A 352 -19.07 19.94 3.15
C CYS A 352 -20.04 19.92 1.96
N ALA A 353 -19.73 19.11 0.95
CA ALA A 353 -20.64 18.85 -0.17
C ALA A 353 -21.98 18.28 0.33
N GLN A 354 -23.02 18.41 -0.49
CA GLN A 354 -24.39 18.08 -0.09
C GLN A 354 -24.51 16.64 0.43
N GLY A 355 -25.15 16.48 1.60
CA GLY A 355 -25.33 15.19 2.25
C GLY A 355 -24.19 14.77 3.17
N LEU A 356 -23.21 15.64 3.41
CA LEU A 356 -22.08 15.39 4.30
C LEU A 356 -22.09 16.35 5.50
N VAL A 357 -21.58 15.88 6.63
CA VAL A 357 -21.42 16.64 7.87
C VAL A 357 -19.93 16.83 8.16
N CYS A 358 -19.53 18.07 8.45
CA CYS A 358 -18.18 18.36 8.92
C CYS A 358 -18.04 17.88 10.36
N GLN A 359 -17.43 16.71 10.56
CA GLN A 359 -17.24 16.13 11.88
C GLN A 359 -15.86 16.50 12.45
N LYS A 360 -15.84 17.10 13.64
CA LYS A 360 -14.59 17.42 14.36
C LYS A 360 -13.92 16.13 14.82
N MET A 361 -12.69 15.89 14.36
CA MET A 361 -11.88 14.72 14.72
C MET A 361 -10.80 15.05 15.76
N GLY A 362 -10.39 16.32 15.81
CA GLY A 362 -9.43 16.84 16.77
C GLY A 362 -9.44 18.37 16.80
N GLU A 363 -8.57 18.99 17.59
CA GLU A 363 -8.46 20.45 17.65
C GLU A 363 -7.98 21.05 16.32
N TRP A 364 -7.16 20.31 15.58
CA TRP A 364 -6.50 20.75 14.34
C TRP A 364 -7.12 20.19 13.08
N TYR A 365 -8.14 19.32 13.19
CA TYR A 365 -8.69 18.61 12.03
C TYR A 365 -10.18 18.27 12.21
N SER A 366 -10.98 18.64 11.21
CA SER A 366 -12.37 18.22 11.00
C SER A 366 -12.51 17.68 9.58
N GLN A 367 -13.35 16.67 9.37
CA GLN A 367 -13.47 15.96 8.10
C GLN A 367 -14.94 15.83 7.66
N CYS A 368 -15.21 15.96 6.37
CA CYS A 368 -16.53 15.69 5.80
C CYS A 368 -16.84 14.20 5.79
N ARG A 369 -17.97 13.81 6.38
CA ARG A 369 -18.44 12.43 6.47
C ARG A 369 -19.92 12.32 6.11
N PRO A 370 -20.41 11.15 5.65
CA PRO A 370 -21.83 10.91 5.43
C PRO A 370 -22.71 11.24 6.63
#